data_AF-A0A444W2F6-F1
#
_entry.id   AF-A0A444W2F6-F1
#
_cell.length_a   1.000
_cell.length_b   1.000
_cell.length_c   1.000
_cell.angle_alpha   90.00
_cell.angle_beta   90.00
_cell.angle_gamma   90.00
#
_symmetry.space_group_name_H-M   'P 1'
#
loop_
_entity.id
_entity.type
_entity.pdbx_description
1 polymer ?
#
loop_
_entity_poly.entity_id
_entity_poly.type
_entity_poly.pdbx_seq_one_letter_code
_entity_poly.pdbx_strand_id
1 'polypeptide(L)'
;MEQPWIHKAKTDLAFIIGPSFFVLAIIFIFQDYIVQIEENYSFYTWLFLIVFIDVAHVYATLFKTYFVADEFQKQKRRLILLPLFCFVTGIVLFSFGSLVFWSFLAYVAVFHFIRQQYGFMRLYARKETKTKISVWIDNLTIYASTGYPMLYWFFSSKRKFNWFVENEFFRFENQRILEILFWVYIGILIFYIVYTAVKSIQNRFFNIPKNSIILGTALSWYFGIVYFNDDLIFTLLNVVSHGIPYMALVYFKEIDGKSETELGRLSFLKQYKGLLIYIGILLLIAFSEEFLWELFVWNENINITNFDFSSWQILLVPLLTVPQFTHYLLDGFIWKSKK
;
A
#
# COMPACT_ATOMS: atom_id res chain seq x y z
N MET A 1 -14.30 27.11 7.09
CA MET A 1 -14.26 25.65 7.35
C MET A 1 -12.81 25.24 7.51
N GLU A 2 -12.49 24.39 8.49
CA GLU A 2 -11.13 23.93 8.74
C GLU A 2 -10.77 22.77 7.80
N GLN A 3 -9.55 22.75 7.29
CA GLN A 3 -9.06 21.65 6.46
C GLN A 3 -8.96 20.35 7.28
N PRO A 4 -9.41 19.20 6.75
CA PRO A 4 -9.50 17.94 7.48
C PRO A 4 -8.17 17.17 7.52
N TRP A 5 -7.09 17.76 7.99
CA TRP A 5 -5.80 17.07 8.18
C TRP A 5 -5.91 15.93 9.21
N ILE A 6 -5.34 14.76 8.94
CA ILE A 6 -5.28 13.60 9.85
C ILE A 6 -4.50 13.94 11.11
N HIS A 7 -3.32 14.58 10.95
CA HIS A 7 -2.52 15.10 12.04
C HIS A 7 -2.37 16.63 11.93
N LYS A 8 -1.49 17.11 11.06
CA LYS A 8 -1.22 18.53 10.81
C LYS A 8 -0.83 18.72 9.35
N ALA A 9 -1.12 19.88 8.77
CA ALA A 9 -0.85 20.15 7.35
C ALA A 9 0.59 19.79 6.93
N LYS A 10 1.60 20.21 7.72
CA LYS A 10 3.01 19.94 7.40
C LYS A 10 3.35 18.45 7.38
N THR A 11 2.90 17.69 8.38
CA THR A 11 3.22 16.26 8.49
C THR A 11 2.44 15.42 7.50
N ASP A 12 1.18 15.76 7.26
CA ASP A 12 0.34 15.06 6.29
C ASP A 12 0.87 15.28 4.87
N LEU A 13 1.27 16.52 4.55
CA LEU A 13 1.92 16.83 3.28
C LEU A 13 3.26 16.12 3.14
N ALA A 14 4.08 16.02 4.20
CA ALA A 14 5.40 15.38 4.11
C ALA A 14 5.32 13.85 3.98
N PHE A 15 4.44 13.19 4.74
CA PHE A 15 4.51 11.74 4.93
C PHE A 15 3.30 10.95 4.41
N ILE A 16 2.18 11.60 4.09
CA ILE A 16 0.98 10.90 3.60
C ILE A 16 0.69 11.29 2.15
N ILE A 17 0.67 12.58 1.84
CA ILE A 17 0.31 13.08 0.50
C ILE A 17 1.55 13.23 -0.39
N GLY A 18 2.58 13.89 0.13
CA GLY A 18 3.80 14.24 -0.59
C GLY A 18 4.61 13.08 -1.15
N PRO A 19 4.68 11.87 -0.54
CA PRO A 19 5.48 10.78 -1.08
C PRO A 19 5.18 10.48 -2.55
N SER A 20 3.90 10.46 -2.94
CA SER A 20 3.47 10.21 -4.33
C SER A 20 3.98 11.28 -5.32
N PHE A 21 3.90 12.56 -4.95
CA PHE A 21 4.35 13.67 -5.78
C PHE A 21 5.88 13.77 -5.83
N PHE A 22 6.53 13.52 -4.69
CA PHE A 22 7.98 13.59 -4.56
C PHE A 22 8.66 12.52 -5.43
N VAL A 23 8.19 11.27 -5.34
CA VAL A 23 8.72 10.17 -6.16
C VAL A 23 8.48 10.44 -7.64
N LEU A 24 7.27 10.87 -8.02
CA LEU A 24 6.98 11.18 -9.41
C LEU A 24 7.87 12.32 -9.95
N ALA A 25 8.11 13.37 -9.15
CA ALA A 25 9.00 14.45 -9.53
C ALA A 25 10.45 13.96 -9.71
N ILE A 26 10.96 13.10 -8.81
CA ILE A 26 12.28 12.47 -8.96
C ILE A 26 12.34 11.69 -10.26
N ILE A 27 11.32 10.88 -10.58
CA ILE A 27 11.29 10.09 -11.81
C ILE A 27 11.40 10.99 -13.04
N PHE A 28 10.64 12.09 -13.11
CA PHE A 28 10.72 13.00 -14.25
C PHE A 28 12.05 13.75 -14.36
N ILE A 29 12.70 14.07 -13.24
CA ILE A 29 13.98 14.80 -13.25
C ILE A 29 15.16 13.85 -13.55
N PHE A 30 15.09 12.60 -13.10
CA PHE A 30 16.21 11.65 -13.11
C PHE A 30 15.92 10.38 -13.92
N GLN A 31 15.03 10.45 -14.92
CA GLN A 31 14.56 9.28 -15.68
C GLN A 31 15.72 8.44 -16.26
N ASP A 32 16.71 9.08 -16.87
CA ASP A 32 17.86 8.38 -17.49
C ASP A 32 18.75 7.66 -16.47
N TYR A 33 18.80 8.16 -15.23
CA TYR A 33 19.59 7.57 -14.14
C TYR A 33 18.88 6.40 -13.47
N ILE A 34 17.55 6.34 -13.53
CA ILE A 34 16.77 5.26 -12.89
C ILE A 34 17.12 3.90 -13.51
N VAL A 35 17.24 3.82 -14.83
CA VAL A 35 17.67 2.60 -15.53
C VAL A 35 19.07 2.17 -15.07
N GLN A 36 19.99 3.13 -14.91
CA GLN A 36 21.34 2.84 -14.40
C GLN A 36 21.32 2.35 -12.95
N ILE A 37 20.42 2.88 -12.11
CA ILE A 37 20.26 2.47 -10.71
C ILE A 37 19.75 1.03 -10.64
N GLU A 38 18.75 0.69 -11.45
CA GLU A 38 18.19 -0.66 -11.51
C GLU A 38 19.26 -1.70 -11.88
N GLU A 39 20.06 -1.43 -12.91
CA GLU A 39 21.09 -2.36 -13.39
C GLU A 39 22.30 -2.50 -12.43
N ASN A 40 22.71 -1.41 -11.76
CA ASN A 40 23.96 -1.38 -11.00
C ASN A 40 23.78 -1.46 -9.48
N TYR A 41 22.57 -1.22 -8.95
CA TYR A 41 22.30 -1.10 -7.52
C TYR A 41 21.05 -1.87 -7.08
N SER A 42 20.72 -2.97 -7.77
CA SER A 42 19.54 -3.82 -7.50
C SER A 42 19.42 -4.26 -6.03
N PHE A 43 20.52 -4.61 -5.37
CA PHE A 43 20.52 -4.95 -3.94
C PHE A 43 20.02 -3.79 -3.06
N TYR A 44 20.45 -2.56 -3.35
CA TYR A 44 20.06 -1.40 -2.56
C TYR A 44 18.62 -0.98 -2.85
N THR A 45 18.16 -1.08 -4.10
CA THR A 45 16.76 -0.80 -4.44
C THR A 45 15.84 -1.79 -3.74
N TRP A 46 16.17 -3.09 -3.75
CA TRP A 46 15.47 -4.10 -2.97
C TRP A 46 15.49 -3.78 -1.47
N LEU A 47 16.66 -3.52 -0.88
CA LEU A 47 16.78 -3.27 0.57
C LEU A 47 15.97 -2.04 1.01
N PHE A 48 16.11 -0.92 0.30
CA PHE A 48 15.49 0.34 0.71
C PHE A 48 14.00 0.42 0.35
N LEU A 49 13.57 -0.18 -0.76
CA LEU A 49 12.16 -0.12 -1.18
C LEU A 49 11.39 -1.31 -0.62
N ILE A 50 11.82 -2.53 -0.92
CA ILE A 50 11.09 -3.72 -0.52
C ILE A 50 11.22 -3.92 0.99
N VAL A 51 12.42 -4.03 1.54
CA VAL A 51 12.57 -4.38 2.96
C VAL A 51 12.16 -3.22 3.87
N PHE A 52 12.71 -2.02 3.62
CA PHE A 52 12.55 -0.89 4.56
C PHE A 52 11.23 -0.12 4.40
N ILE A 53 10.47 -0.35 3.34
CA ILE A 53 9.16 0.30 3.14
C ILE A 53 8.05 -0.74 2.95
N ASP A 54 8.20 -1.68 2.00
CA ASP A 54 7.13 -2.65 1.71
C ASP A 54 6.96 -3.65 2.86
N VAL A 55 7.98 -4.42 3.23
CA VAL A 55 7.87 -5.36 4.35
C VAL A 55 7.69 -4.60 5.68
N ALA A 56 8.37 -3.47 5.87
CA ALA A 56 8.26 -2.66 7.08
C ALA A 56 6.84 -2.12 7.36
N HIS A 57 6.09 -1.70 6.34
CA HIS A 57 4.74 -1.14 6.59
C HIS A 57 3.75 -2.19 7.09
N VAL A 58 3.88 -3.44 6.66
CA VAL A 58 3.07 -4.58 7.14
C VAL A 58 3.14 -4.67 8.66
N TYR A 59 4.33 -4.50 9.23
CA TYR A 59 4.56 -4.56 10.67
C TYR A 59 4.07 -3.34 11.45
N ALA A 60 3.79 -2.21 10.79
CA ALA A 60 3.16 -1.07 11.46
C ALA A 60 1.79 -1.45 12.05
N THR A 61 1.08 -2.42 11.47
CA THR A 61 -0.18 -2.93 12.02
C THR A 61 -0.05 -3.44 13.45
N LEU A 62 1.12 -3.96 13.86
CA LEU A 62 1.36 -4.45 15.22
C LEU A 62 1.12 -3.36 16.28
N PHE A 63 1.50 -2.11 15.98
CA PHE A 63 1.35 -0.96 16.88
C PHE A 63 -0.10 -0.49 17.06
N LYS A 64 -1.00 -0.92 16.17
CA LYS A 64 -2.44 -0.70 16.32
C LYS A 64 -3.16 -1.88 16.97
N THR A 65 -2.56 -3.06 16.95
CA THR A 65 -3.24 -4.33 17.25
C THR A 65 -2.51 -5.12 18.34
N TYR A 66 -1.56 -5.98 17.98
CA TYR A 66 -0.94 -6.95 18.88
C TYR A 66 -0.16 -6.30 20.04
N PHE A 67 0.46 -5.15 19.83
CA PHE A 67 1.20 -4.43 20.89
C PHE A 67 0.32 -3.60 21.80
N VAL A 68 -0.97 -3.45 21.49
CA VAL A 68 -1.93 -2.68 22.28
C VAL A 68 -2.85 -3.65 23.02
N ALA A 69 -2.57 -3.89 24.30
CA ALA A 69 -3.25 -4.90 25.10
C ALA A 69 -4.78 -4.79 25.05
N ASP A 70 -5.32 -3.57 25.16
CA ASP A 70 -6.77 -3.34 25.11
C ASP A 70 -7.38 -3.69 23.75
N GLU A 71 -6.71 -3.34 22.65
CA GLU A 71 -7.18 -3.68 21.30
C GLU A 71 -7.04 -5.18 21.03
N PHE A 72 -5.98 -5.80 21.54
CA PHE A 72 -5.81 -7.24 21.48
C PHE A 72 -6.93 -7.97 22.21
N GLN A 73 -7.30 -7.57 23.43
CA GLN A 73 -8.41 -8.20 24.14
C GLN A 73 -9.76 -8.01 23.43
N LYS A 74 -10.02 -6.80 22.90
CA LYS A 74 -11.25 -6.50 22.15
C LYS A 74 -11.39 -7.33 20.87
N GLN A 75 -10.27 -7.64 20.20
CA GLN A 75 -10.27 -8.30 18.89
C GLN A 75 -9.58 -9.68 18.91
N LYS A 76 -9.38 -10.27 20.09
CA LYS A 76 -8.56 -11.47 20.31
C LYS A 76 -8.85 -12.60 19.33
N ARG A 77 -10.13 -12.92 19.14
CA ARG A 77 -10.56 -13.97 18.20
C ARG A 77 -10.09 -13.68 16.77
N ARG A 78 -10.22 -12.43 16.31
CA ARG A 78 -9.79 -12.03 14.95
C ARG A 78 -8.27 -12.08 14.82
N LEU A 79 -7.54 -11.52 15.78
CA LEU A 79 -6.08 -11.43 15.74
C LEU A 79 -5.38 -12.79 15.87
N ILE A 80 -6.04 -13.81 16.44
CA ILE A 80 -5.49 -15.17 16.50
C ILE A 80 -5.95 -16.02 15.31
N LEU A 81 -7.24 -15.99 14.97
CA LEU A 81 -7.78 -16.86 13.93
C LEU A 81 -7.42 -16.41 12.51
N LEU A 82 -7.24 -15.11 12.26
CA LEU A 82 -6.95 -14.61 10.92
C LEU A 82 -5.57 -15.05 10.41
N PRO A 83 -4.46 -14.94 11.17
CA PRO A 83 -3.17 -15.50 10.75
C PRO A 83 -3.22 -17.01 10.48
N LEU A 84 -3.91 -17.77 11.34
CA LEU A 84 -4.08 -19.20 11.14
C LEU A 84 -4.88 -19.51 9.87
N PHE A 85 -5.94 -18.75 9.61
CA PHE A 85 -6.71 -18.86 8.39
C PHE A 85 -5.88 -18.53 7.15
N CYS A 86 -5.08 -17.46 7.19
CA CYS A 86 -4.15 -17.11 6.11
C CYS A 86 -3.15 -18.22 5.85
N PHE A 87 -2.57 -18.82 6.90
CA PHE A 87 -1.62 -19.92 6.78
C PHE A 87 -2.24 -21.16 6.12
N VAL A 88 -3.38 -21.63 6.63
CA VAL A 88 -4.08 -22.80 6.07
C VAL A 88 -4.52 -22.54 4.63
N THR A 89 -5.07 -21.36 4.35
CA THR A 89 -5.46 -20.95 2.99
C THR A 89 -4.23 -20.93 2.07
N GLY A 90 -3.09 -20.43 2.55
CA GLY A 90 -1.84 -20.40 1.82
C GLY A 90 -1.35 -21.81 1.45
N ILE A 91 -1.36 -22.76 2.39
CA ILE A 91 -1.02 -24.16 2.11
C ILE A 91 -1.95 -24.75 1.05
N VAL A 92 -3.25 -24.55 1.19
CA VAL A 92 -4.24 -25.06 0.23
C VAL A 92 -3.99 -24.48 -1.16
N LEU A 93 -3.81 -23.16 -1.28
CA LEU A 93 -3.53 -22.50 -2.56
C LEU A 93 -2.22 -22.97 -3.17
N PHE A 94 -1.15 -23.08 -2.38
CA PHE A 94 0.16 -23.52 -2.85
C PHE A 94 0.13 -24.99 -3.30
N SER A 95 -0.73 -25.82 -2.73
CA SER A 95 -0.93 -27.21 -3.17
C SER A 95 -1.54 -27.32 -4.58
N PHE A 96 -2.24 -26.29 -5.06
CA PHE A 96 -2.70 -26.19 -6.46
C PHE A 96 -1.63 -25.63 -7.41
N GLY A 97 -0.45 -25.28 -6.88
CA GLY A 97 0.70 -24.78 -7.63
C GLY A 97 1.14 -23.39 -7.20
N SER A 98 2.45 -23.13 -7.29
CA SER A 98 3.07 -21.85 -6.93
C SER A 98 2.41 -20.67 -7.62
N LEU A 99 2.12 -20.78 -8.93
CA LEU A 99 1.47 -19.70 -9.67
C LEU A 99 0.06 -19.39 -9.15
N VAL A 100 -0.74 -20.39 -8.77
CA VAL A 100 -2.09 -20.18 -8.23
C VAL A 100 -2.02 -19.41 -6.91
N PHE A 101 -1.06 -19.77 -6.05
CA PHE A 101 -0.81 -19.07 -4.80
C PHE A 101 -0.43 -17.60 -5.02
N TRP A 102 0.59 -17.33 -5.83
CA TRP A 102 1.07 -15.97 -6.06
C TRP A 102 0.04 -15.11 -6.80
N SER A 103 -0.68 -15.68 -7.76
CA SER A 103 -1.80 -15.01 -8.45
C SER A 103 -2.87 -14.58 -7.45
N PHE A 104 -3.31 -15.50 -6.58
CA PHE A 104 -4.31 -15.18 -5.56
C PHE A 104 -3.81 -14.08 -4.62
N LEU A 105 -2.57 -14.18 -4.14
CA LEU A 105 -1.97 -13.18 -3.27
C LEU A 105 -1.86 -11.82 -3.97
N ALA A 106 -1.48 -11.78 -5.25
CA ALA A 106 -1.41 -10.56 -6.06
C ALA A 106 -2.77 -9.86 -6.14
N TYR A 107 -3.86 -10.59 -6.41
CA TYR A 107 -5.20 -10.01 -6.40
C TYR A 107 -5.62 -9.47 -5.03
N VAL A 108 -5.27 -10.17 -3.95
CA VAL A 108 -5.52 -9.70 -2.57
C VAL A 108 -4.70 -8.44 -2.27
N ALA A 109 -3.43 -8.40 -2.68
CA ALA A 109 -2.55 -7.25 -2.52
C ALA A 109 -3.09 -6.03 -3.27
N VAL A 110 -3.44 -6.18 -4.56
CA VAL A 110 -4.06 -5.11 -5.36
C VAL A 110 -5.33 -4.60 -4.67
N PHE A 111 -6.21 -5.50 -4.21
CA PHE A 111 -7.41 -5.09 -3.47
C PHE A 111 -7.05 -4.29 -2.22
N HIS A 112 -6.08 -4.75 -1.42
CA HIS A 112 -5.62 -4.03 -0.24
C HIS A 112 -5.09 -2.62 -0.59
N PHE A 113 -4.24 -2.51 -1.60
CA PHE A 113 -3.68 -1.23 -2.07
C PHE A 113 -4.80 -0.26 -2.49
N ILE A 114 -5.77 -0.72 -3.27
CA ILE A 114 -6.95 0.07 -3.66
C ILE A 114 -7.73 0.53 -2.42
N ARG A 115 -7.98 -0.38 -1.47
CA ARG A 115 -8.75 -0.10 -0.26
C ARG A 115 -8.05 0.88 0.68
N GLN A 116 -6.72 0.89 0.73
CA GLN A 116 -5.96 1.86 1.48
C GLN A 116 -6.14 3.28 0.90
N GLN A 117 -6.02 3.45 -0.42
CA GLN A 117 -6.21 4.76 -1.08
C GLN A 117 -7.63 5.30 -0.83
N TYR A 118 -8.63 4.42 -0.93
CA TYR A 118 -10.00 4.72 -0.50
C TYR A 118 -10.09 5.14 0.97
N GLY A 119 -9.42 4.43 1.87
CA GLY A 119 -9.36 4.72 3.30
C GLY A 119 -8.84 6.13 3.59
N PHE A 120 -7.73 6.52 2.97
CA PHE A 120 -7.18 7.88 3.10
C PHE A 120 -8.12 8.95 2.57
N MET A 121 -8.71 8.75 1.38
CA MET A 121 -9.73 9.67 0.85
C MET A 121 -10.88 9.86 1.84
N ARG A 122 -11.36 8.78 2.47
CA ARG A 122 -12.44 8.85 3.46
C ARG A 122 -12.03 9.57 4.74
N LEU A 123 -10.80 9.41 5.20
CA LEU A 123 -10.25 10.14 6.34
C LEU A 123 -10.18 11.63 6.04
N TYR A 124 -9.71 12.02 4.86
CA TYR A 124 -9.65 13.41 4.43
C TYR A 124 -11.01 13.99 4.04
N ALA A 125 -12.03 13.18 3.74
CA ALA A 125 -13.40 13.66 3.51
C ALA A 125 -14.26 13.72 4.80
N ARG A 126 -13.70 13.43 5.98
CA ARG A 126 -14.50 13.19 7.20
C ARG A 126 -15.26 14.42 7.71
N LYS A 127 -14.72 15.63 7.51
CA LYS A 127 -15.35 16.91 7.91
C LYS A 127 -16.22 17.52 6.80
N GLU A 128 -16.33 16.88 5.63
CA GLU A 128 -17.19 17.36 4.55
C GLU A 128 -18.67 17.00 4.77
N THR A 129 -19.57 17.85 4.29
CA THR A 129 -21.00 17.54 4.21
C THR A 129 -21.22 16.43 3.17
N LYS A 130 -21.62 15.24 3.64
CA LYS A 130 -21.78 14.05 2.79
C LYS A 130 -23.17 14.01 2.19
N THR A 131 -23.25 14.15 0.88
CA THR A 131 -24.45 13.84 0.09
C THR A 131 -24.27 12.49 -0.61
N LYS A 132 -25.37 11.84 -1.02
CA LYS A 132 -25.28 10.59 -1.79
C LYS A 132 -24.44 10.77 -3.06
N ILE A 133 -24.62 11.89 -3.74
CA ILE A 133 -23.89 12.24 -4.97
C ILE A 133 -22.41 12.46 -4.68
N SER A 134 -22.06 13.28 -3.68
CA SER A 134 -20.65 13.56 -3.37
C SER A 134 -19.88 12.29 -2.99
N VAL A 135 -20.49 11.42 -2.18
CA VAL A 135 -19.87 10.14 -1.80
C VAL A 135 -19.73 9.22 -3.01
N TRP A 136 -20.73 9.17 -3.89
CA TRP A 136 -20.65 8.35 -5.09
C TRP A 136 -19.55 8.83 -6.05
N ILE A 137 -19.44 10.14 -6.25
CA ILE A 137 -18.40 10.76 -7.08
C ILE A 137 -17.01 10.49 -6.51
N ASP A 138 -16.77 10.77 -5.22
CA ASP A 138 -15.47 10.52 -4.59
C ASP A 138 -15.07 9.04 -4.69
N ASN A 139 -16.03 8.12 -4.49
CA ASN A 139 -15.79 6.69 -4.63
C ASN A 139 -15.48 6.31 -6.09
N LEU A 140 -16.29 6.76 -7.04
CA LEU A 140 -16.12 6.45 -8.45
C LEU A 140 -14.73 6.90 -8.92
N THR A 141 -14.30 8.09 -8.54
CA THR A 141 -13.00 8.63 -8.91
C THR A 141 -11.85 7.84 -8.30
N ILE A 142 -11.84 7.58 -6.99
CA ILE A 142 -10.71 6.86 -6.37
C ILE A 142 -10.60 5.41 -6.88
N TYR A 143 -11.73 4.74 -7.14
CA TYR A 143 -11.73 3.41 -7.73
C TYR A 143 -11.35 3.43 -9.21
N ALA A 144 -11.73 4.47 -9.97
CA ALA A 144 -11.29 4.60 -11.36
C ALA A 144 -9.79 4.89 -11.45
N SER A 145 -9.25 5.72 -10.56
CA SER A 145 -7.82 6.07 -10.47
C SER A 145 -6.90 4.88 -10.23
N THR A 146 -7.42 3.79 -9.66
CA THR A 146 -6.66 2.57 -9.37
C THR A 146 -7.10 1.39 -10.25
N GLY A 147 -8.39 1.29 -10.53
CA GLY A 147 -8.97 0.24 -11.37
C GLY A 147 -8.62 0.37 -12.85
N TYR A 148 -8.64 1.57 -13.44
CA TYR A 148 -8.26 1.74 -14.84
C TYR A 148 -6.82 1.26 -15.11
N PRO A 149 -5.81 1.64 -14.32
CA PRO A 149 -4.45 1.12 -14.48
C PRO A 149 -4.35 -0.42 -14.39
N MET A 150 -5.11 -1.07 -13.50
CA MET A 150 -5.15 -2.55 -13.46
C MET A 150 -5.81 -3.15 -14.70
N LEU A 151 -6.92 -2.57 -15.17
CA LEU A 151 -7.53 -3.01 -16.42
C LEU A 151 -6.57 -2.80 -17.60
N TYR A 152 -5.82 -1.70 -17.60
CA TYR A 152 -4.78 -1.47 -18.58
C TYR A 152 -3.75 -2.61 -18.56
N TRP A 153 -3.23 -2.99 -17.38
CA TRP A 153 -2.30 -4.11 -17.23
C TRP A 153 -2.88 -5.42 -17.79
N PHE A 154 -4.16 -5.71 -17.54
CA PHE A 154 -4.79 -6.95 -18.02
C PHE A 154 -5.01 -6.98 -19.53
N PHE A 155 -5.30 -5.82 -20.14
CA PHE A 155 -5.67 -5.74 -21.56
C PHE A 155 -4.54 -5.23 -22.48
N SER A 156 -3.40 -4.81 -21.94
CA SER A 156 -2.23 -4.36 -22.71
C SER A 156 -1.28 -5.48 -23.11
N SER A 157 -0.27 -5.10 -23.89
CA SER A 157 0.92 -5.92 -24.08
C SER A 157 1.64 -6.18 -22.74
N LYS A 158 2.55 -7.15 -22.75
CA LYS A 158 3.30 -7.60 -21.57
C LYS A 158 4.02 -6.40 -20.93
N ARG A 159 3.78 -6.19 -19.63
CA ARG A 159 4.53 -5.21 -18.84
C ARG A 159 5.89 -5.78 -18.46
N LYS A 160 6.87 -4.91 -18.23
CA LYS A 160 8.24 -5.27 -17.83
C LYS A 160 8.41 -5.50 -16.32
N PHE A 161 7.31 -5.43 -15.58
CA PHE A 161 7.27 -5.51 -14.13
C PHE A 161 6.18 -6.50 -13.72
N ASN A 162 6.33 -7.03 -12.50
CA ASN A 162 5.38 -7.93 -11.87
C ASN A 162 4.99 -7.36 -10.50
N TRP A 163 3.85 -7.78 -9.97
CA TRP A 163 3.47 -7.51 -8.59
C TRP A 163 4.24 -8.42 -7.63
N PHE A 164 4.23 -9.74 -7.87
CA PHE A 164 5.07 -10.71 -7.18
C PHE A 164 5.86 -11.58 -8.16
N VAL A 165 5.18 -12.23 -9.11
CA VAL A 165 5.82 -13.17 -10.04
C VAL A 165 5.28 -13.03 -11.46
N GLU A 166 6.03 -13.56 -12.43
CA GLU A 166 5.63 -13.53 -13.83
C GLU A 166 4.31 -14.30 -14.07
N ASN A 167 3.41 -13.73 -14.87
CA ASN A 167 2.14 -14.32 -15.30
C ASN A 167 1.10 -14.53 -14.18
N GLU A 168 1.19 -13.80 -13.07
CA GLU A 168 0.26 -13.89 -11.93
C GLU A 168 -1.13 -13.29 -12.20
N PHE A 169 -1.25 -12.40 -13.18
CA PHE A 169 -2.51 -11.78 -13.54
C PHE A 169 -3.08 -12.35 -14.82
N PHE A 170 -4.41 -12.38 -14.88
CA PHE A 170 -5.13 -12.58 -16.12
C PHE A 170 -4.69 -11.58 -17.18
N ARG A 171 -4.44 -12.07 -18.39
CA ARG A 171 -4.05 -11.26 -19.55
C ARG A 171 -4.88 -11.60 -20.78
N PHE A 172 -5.43 -10.58 -21.41
CA PHE A 172 -6.17 -10.67 -22.65
C PHE A 172 -5.94 -9.41 -23.49
N GLU A 173 -5.01 -9.45 -24.43
CA GLU A 173 -4.62 -8.26 -25.19
C GLU A 173 -5.77 -7.77 -26.10
N ASN A 174 -6.27 -6.55 -25.86
CA ASN A 174 -7.35 -5.98 -26.66
C ASN A 174 -7.32 -4.45 -26.68
N GLN A 175 -6.80 -3.91 -27.78
CA GLN A 175 -6.63 -2.47 -27.97
C GLN A 175 -7.96 -1.69 -27.94
N ARG A 176 -9.03 -2.25 -28.51
CA ARG A 176 -10.33 -1.56 -28.57
C ARG A 176 -10.96 -1.42 -27.19
N ILE A 177 -10.82 -2.44 -26.34
CA ILE A 177 -11.27 -2.38 -24.95
C ILE A 177 -10.47 -1.30 -24.21
N LEU A 178 -9.15 -1.25 -24.38
CA LEU A 178 -8.30 -0.24 -23.76
C LEU A 178 -8.71 1.18 -24.13
N GLU A 179 -8.96 1.45 -25.42
CA GLU A 179 -9.40 2.77 -25.90
C GLU A 179 -10.72 3.21 -25.25
N ILE A 180 -11.70 2.30 -25.16
CA ILE A 180 -12.98 2.58 -24.51
C ILE A 180 -12.75 2.87 -23.02
N LEU A 181 -11.98 2.03 -22.32
CA LEU A 181 -11.69 2.20 -20.91
C LEU A 181 -10.95 3.50 -20.61
N PHE A 182 -10.04 3.91 -21.49
CA PHE A 182 -9.31 5.18 -21.38
C PHE A 182 -10.28 6.36 -21.44
N TRP A 183 -11.18 6.41 -22.41
CA TRP A 183 -12.15 7.51 -22.51
C TRP A 183 -13.15 7.52 -21.36
N VAL A 184 -13.57 6.35 -20.87
CA VAL A 184 -14.40 6.24 -19.65
C VAL A 184 -13.65 6.80 -18.44
N TYR A 185 -12.38 6.43 -18.27
CA TYR A 185 -11.53 6.91 -17.19
C TYR A 185 -11.38 8.44 -17.23
N ILE A 186 -11.03 9.00 -18.38
CA ILE A 186 -10.91 10.46 -18.58
C ILE A 186 -12.25 11.15 -18.30
N GLY A 187 -13.36 10.59 -18.76
CA GLY A 187 -14.70 11.10 -18.47
C GLY A 187 -15.01 11.19 -16.98
N ILE A 188 -14.64 10.15 -16.20
CA ILE A 188 -14.80 10.14 -14.74
C ILE A 188 -13.95 11.22 -14.07
N LEU A 189 -12.69 11.39 -14.50
CA LEU A 189 -11.81 12.42 -13.95
C LEU A 189 -12.30 13.83 -14.26
N ILE A 190 -12.71 14.10 -15.50
CA ILE A 190 -13.27 15.40 -15.89
C ILE A 190 -14.53 15.70 -15.07
N PHE A 191 -15.42 14.71 -14.93
CA PHE A 191 -16.63 14.86 -14.14
C PHE A 191 -16.32 15.20 -12.67
N TYR A 192 -15.34 14.52 -12.07
CA TYR A 192 -14.87 14.81 -10.72
C TYR A 192 -14.33 16.24 -10.58
N ILE A 193 -13.50 16.68 -11.53
CA ILE A 193 -12.90 18.02 -11.53
C ILE A 193 -13.99 19.08 -11.62
N VAL A 194 -14.92 18.95 -12.57
CA VAL A 194 -16.03 19.89 -12.76
C VAL A 194 -16.91 19.94 -11.51
N TYR A 195 -17.30 18.78 -10.99
CA TYR A 195 -18.12 18.70 -9.78
C TYR A 195 -17.44 19.37 -8.59
N THR A 196 -16.15 19.07 -8.38
CA THR A 196 -15.35 19.63 -7.29
C THR A 196 -15.19 21.14 -7.43
N ALA A 197 -14.94 21.65 -8.64
CA ALA A 197 -14.83 23.08 -8.91
C ALA A 197 -16.13 23.81 -8.59
N VAL A 198 -17.27 23.31 -9.12
CA VAL A 198 -18.60 23.88 -8.85
C VAL A 198 -18.90 23.90 -7.35
N LYS A 199 -18.67 22.77 -6.65
CA LYS A 199 -18.93 22.69 -5.20
C LYS A 199 -18.01 23.56 -4.38
N SER A 200 -16.76 23.72 -4.80
CA SER A 200 -15.79 24.55 -4.09
C SER A 200 -16.14 26.03 -4.20
N ILE A 201 -16.63 26.47 -5.36
CA ILE A 201 -17.12 27.83 -5.57
C ILE A 201 -18.41 28.07 -4.75
N GLN A 202 -19.39 27.16 -4.84
CA GLN A 202 -20.66 27.27 -4.11
C GLN A 202 -20.46 27.33 -2.59
N ASN A 203 -19.57 26.50 -2.05
CA ASN A 203 -19.33 26.38 -0.62
C ASN A 203 -18.20 27.30 -0.11
N ARG A 204 -17.54 28.04 -0.99
CA ARG A 204 -16.31 28.82 -0.71
C ARG A 204 -15.26 28.01 0.06
N PHE A 205 -15.10 26.74 -0.30
CA PHE A 205 -14.22 25.80 0.38
C PHE A 205 -13.76 24.70 -0.55
N PHE A 206 -12.44 24.58 -0.72
CA PHE A 206 -11.79 23.49 -1.43
C PHE A 206 -11.07 22.60 -0.41
N ASN A 207 -11.42 21.32 -0.34
CA ASN A 207 -10.75 20.37 0.55
C ASN A 207 -9.40 19.96 -0.06
N ILE A 208 -8.32 20.60 0.40
CA ILE A 208 -6.98 20.38 -0.13
C ILE A 208 -6.57 18.92 0.05
N PRO A 209 -6.53 18.34 1.27
CA PRO A 209 -5.97 17.01 1.44
C PRO A 209 -6.74 15.91 0.71
N LYS A 210 -8.07 15.99 0.61
CA LYS A 210 -8.87 15.00 -0.14
C LYS A 210 -8.53 15.02 -1.62
N ASN A 211 -8.46 16.21 -2.22
CA ASN A 211 -8.14 16.34 -3.63
C ASN A 211 -6.69 15.98 -3.92
N SER A 212 -5.76 16.33 -3.02
CA SER A 212 -4.36 15.97 -3.16
C SER A 212 -4.13 14.46 -3.07
N ILE A 213 -4.83 13.73 -2.19
CA ILE A 213 -4.68 12.27 -2.15
C ILE A 213 -5.27 11.62 -3.40
N ILE A 214 -6.44 12.06 -3.89
CA ILE A 214 -7.03 11.53 -5.13
C ILE A 214 -6.11 11.77 -6.32
N LEU A 215 -5.56 12.97 -6.44
CA LEU A 215 -4.61 13.31 -7.49
C LEU A 215 -3.32 12.49 -7.37
N GLY A 216 -2.75 12.38 -6.17
CA GLY A 216 -1.54 11.59 -5.92
C GLY A 216 -1.76 10.11 -6.27
N THR A 217 -2.91 9.53 -5.91
CA THR A 217 -3.29 8.17 -6.31
C THR A 217 -3.42 8.05 -7.83
N ALA A 218 -4.15 8.95 -8.49
CA ALA A 218 -4.33 8.90 -9.93
C ALA A 218 -3.00 8.99 -10.69
N LEU A 219 -2.11 9.89 -10.26
CA LEU A 219 -0.80 10.06 -10.86
C LEU A 219 0.10 8.86 -10.60
N SER A 220 0.25 8.41 -9.35
CA SER A 220 1.13 7.28 -9.01
C SER A 220 0.74 5.99 -9.73
N TRP A 221 -0.55 5.66 -9.78
CA TRP A 221 -1.02 4.46 -10.47
C TRP A 221 -0.94 4.59 -11.99
N TYR A 222 -1.31 5.73 -12.55
CA TYR A 222 -1.22 5.94 -14.00
C TYR A 222 0.24 5.92 -14.47
N PHE A 223 1.14 6.64 -13.79
CA PHE A 223 2.54 6.69 -14.19
C PHE A 223 3.26 5.37 -13.90
N GLY A 224 2.97 4.72 -12.76
CA GLY A 224 3.60 3.46 -12.37
C GLY A 224 3.18 2.28 -13.24
N ILE A 225 1.93 2.23 -13.73
CA ILE A 225 1.42 1.05 -14.45
C ILE A 225 1.18 1.32 -15.94
N VAL A 226 0.65 2.49 -16.30
CA VAL A 226 0.20 2.78 -17.67
C VAL A 226 1.31 3.43 -18.49
N TYR A 227 1.82 4.57 -18.01
CA TYR A 227 2.76 5.40 -18.78
C TYR A 227 4.16 4.80 -18.84
N PHE A 228 4.79 4.56 -17.69
CA PHE A 228 6.11 3.94 -17.63
C PHE A 228 5.98 2.41 -17.66
N ASN A 229 6.86 1.75 -18.41
CA ASN A 229 6.94 0.30 -18.51
C ASN A 229 8.27 -0.19 -17.96
N ASP A 230 8.48 0.01 -16.66
CA ASP A 230 9.75 -0.12 -15.97
C ASP A 230 9.50 -0.59 -14.52
N ASP A 231 10.29 -1.55 -14.04
CA ASP A 231 10.06 -2.23 -12.76
C ASP A 231 10.44 -1.36 -11.56
N LEU A 232 11.59 -0.68 -11.63
CA LEU A 232 11.99 0.22 -10.56
C LEU A 232 11.03 1.42 -10.44
N ILE A 233 10.56 1.99 -11.55
CA ILE A 233 9.56 3.08 -11.52
C ILE A 233 8.23 2.59 -10.93
N PHE A 234 7.75 1.41 -11.36
CA PHE A 234 6.54 0.81 -10.81
C PHE A 234 6.69 0.61 -9.29
N THR A 235 7.77 -0.02 -8.85
CA THR A 235 8.07 -0.31 -7.45
C THR A 235 8.16 0.97 -6.63
N LEU A 236 8.90 1.98 -7.09
CA LEU A 236 9.01 3.28 -6.44
C LEU A 236 7.64 3.93 -6.22
N LEU A 237 6.83 4.07 -7.27
CA LEU A 237 5.53 4.72 -7.17
C LEU A 237 4.54 3.92 -6.33
N ASN A 238 4.57 2.59 -6.44
CA ASN A 238 3.65 1.71 -5.72
C ASN A 238 3.99 1.64 -4.23
N VAL A 239 5.23 1.28 -3.89
CA VAL A 239 5.68 1.02 -2.52
C VAL A 239 5.77 2.31 -1.72
N VAL A 240 6.40 3.36 -2.25
CA VAL A 240 6.61 4.61 -1.50
C VAL A 240 5.29 5.36 -1.27
N SER A 241 4.39 5.37 -2.26
CA SER A 241 3.07 6.00 -2.14
C SER A 241 2.06 5.19 -1.32
N HIS A 242 2.44 4.00 -0.87
CA HIS A 242 1.61 3.11 -0.06
C HIS A 242 2.17 2.92 1.35
N GLY A 243 3.40 2.41 1.46
CA GLY A 243 4.02 2.03 2.73
C GLY A 243 4.33 3.21 3.63
N ILE A 244 4.94 4.29 3.10
CA ILE A 244 5.25 5.49 3.92
C ILE A 244 3.96 6.12 4.49
N PRO A 245 2.91 6.38 3.67
CA PRO A 245 1.63 6.88 4.19
C PRO A 245 1.03 6.00 5.28
N TYR A 246 1.10 4.67 5.14
CA TYR A 246 0.55 3.76 6.15
C TYR A 246 1.34 3.81 7.47
N MET A 247 2.66 3.70 7.41
CA MET A 247 3.53 3.81 8.58
C MET A 247 3.33 5.14 9.30
N ALA A 248 3.18 6.24 8.55
CA ALA A 248 2.92 7.57 9.08
C ALA A 248 1.52 7.67 9.72
N LEU A 249 0.49 7.11 9.06
CA LEU A 249 -0.87 7.06 9.60
C LEU A 249 -0.89 6.36 10.97
N VAL A 250 -0.27 5.18 11.07
CA VAL A 250 -0.19 4.43 12.34
C VAL A 250 0.54 5.24 13.39
N TYR A 251 1.71 5.81 13.07
CA TYR A 251 2.47 6.61 14.04
C TYR A 251 1.66 7.80 14.54
N PHE A 252 1.06 8.59 13.64
CA PHE A 252 0.29 9.78 14.04
C PHE A 252 -0.99 9.44 14.82
N LYS A 253 -1.69 8.35 14.47
CA LYS A 253 -2.96 8.00 15.11
C LYS A 253 -2.79 7.20 16.39
N GLU A 254 -1.87 6.26 16.41
CA GLU A 254 -1.77 5.25 17.45
C GLU A 254 -0.63 5.52 18.43
N ILE A 255 0.38 6.31 18.04
CA ILE A 255 1.51 6.67 18.90
C ILE A 255 1.40 8.14 19.34
N ASP A 256 1.53 9.09 18.43
CA ASP A 256 1.57 10.53 18.77
C ASP A 256 0.19 11.05 19.26
N GLY A 257 -0.88 10.58 18.61
CA GLY A 257 -2.25 11.00 18.89
C GLY A 257 -2.87 10.47 20.18
N LYS A 258 -2.25 9.48 20.84
CA LYS A 258 -2.75 8.89 22.11
C LYS A 258 -2.05 9.47 23.33
N SER A 259 -2.72 9.50 24.47
CA SER A 259 -2.11 9.89 25.75
C SER A 259 -1.13 8.81 26.25
N GLU A 260 -0.19 9.18 27.13
CA GLU A 260 0.78 8.23 27.69
C GLU A 260 0.09 7.10 28.48
N THR A 261 -1.02 7.41 29.13
CA THR A 261 -1.85 6.43 29.85
C THR A 261 -2.48 5.42 28.90
N GLU A 262 -2.96 5.85 27.72
CA GLU A 262 -3.50 4.96 26.68
C GLU A 262 -2.41 4.10 26.00
N LEU A 263 -1.19 4.61 25.90
CA LEU A 263 -0.06 3.87 25.32
C LEU A 263 0.52 2.81 26.26
N GLY A 264 0.41 3.02 27.56
CA GLY A 264 0.98 2.12 28.57
C GLY A 264 2.48 1.90 28.33
N ARG A 265 2.87 0.66 27.99
CA ARG A 265 4.27 0.30 27.70
C ARG A 265 4.82 0.91 26.42
N LEU A 266 3.99 1.39 25.49
CA LEU A 266 4.41 2.03 24.26
C LEU A 266 4.69 3.53 24.43
N SER A 267 4.53 4.09 25.64
CA SER A 267 4.70 5.53 25.90
C SER A 267 6.11 6.05 25.59
N PHE A 268 7.14 5.21 25.65
CA PHE A 268 8.51 5.59 25.26
C PHE A 268 8.61 6.03 23.78
N LEU A 269 7.70 5.57 22.92
CA LEU A 269 7.63 5.97 21.51
C LEU A 269 7.08 7.39 21.31
N LYS A 270 6.66 8.07 22.37
CA LYS A 270 6.20 9.46 22.32
C LYS A 270 7.29 10.48 22.63
N GLN A 271 8.43 10.02 23.17
CA GLN A 271 9.57 10.90 23.50
C GLN A 271 10.28 11.39 22.23
N TYR A 272 11.22 12.34 22.37
CA TYR A 272 11.91 12.99 21.23
C TYR A 272 12.54 12.00 20.22
N LYS A 273 12.95 10.81 20.67
CA LYS A 273 13.51 9.74 19.82
C LYS A 273 12.49 8.67 19.40
N GLY A 274 11.23 8.82 19.76
CA GLY A 274 10.18 7.82 19.60
C GLY A 274 9.92 7.41 18.15
N LEU A 275 9.97 8.37 17.22
CA LEU A 275 9.88 8.09 15.78
C LEU A 275 11.03 7.20 15.29
N LEU A 276 12.27 7.49 15.72
CA LEU A 276 13.44 6.70 15.33
C LEU A 276 13.38 5.29 15.89
N ILE A 277 12.88 5.12 17.11
CA ILE A 277 12.73 3.80 17.71
C ILE A 277 11.60 3.02 17.02
N TYR A 278 10.48 3.67 16.72
CA TYR A 278 9.40 3.08 15.93
C TYR A 278 9.91 2.56 14.58
N ILE A 279 10.62 3.40 13.82
CA ILE A 279 11.23 3.02 12.55
C ILE A 279 12.23 1.88 12.77
N GLY A 280 13.12 2.00 13.77
CA GLY A 280 14.12 0.96 14.08
C GLY A 280 13.51 -0.41 14.38
N ILE A 281 12.37 -0.45 15.08
CA ILE A 281 11.63 -1.71 15.33
C ILE A 281 11.08 -2.28 14.01
N LEU A 282 10.45 -1.45 13.17
CA LEU A 282 9.91 -1.90 11.89
C LEU A 282 11.01 -2.44 10.98
N LEU A 283 12.13 -1.73 10.86
CA LEU A 283 13.26 -2.15 10.02
C LEU A 283 13.89 -3.45 10.53
N LEU A 284 14.03 -3.60 11.85
CA LEU A 284 14.58 -4.83 12.43
C LEU A 284 13.70 -6.05 12.12
N ILE A 285 12.38 -5.91 12.30
CA ILE A 285 11.45 -7.02 12.04
C ILE A 285 11.38 -7.32 10.53
N ALA A 286 11.28 -6.29 9.70
CA ALA A 286 11.22 -6.45 8.25
C ALA A 286 12.48 -7.08 7.68
N PHE A 287 13.65 -6.62 8.11
CA PHE A 287 14.92 -7.23 7.72
C PHE A 287 15.00 -8.69 8.19
N SER A 288 14.51 -8.99 9.40
CA SER A 288 14.48 -10.37 9.90
C SER A 288 13.56 -11.26 9.07
N GLU A 289 12.36 -10.78 8.68
CA GLU A 289 11.47 -11.54 7.79
C GLU A 289 12.13 -11.79 6.44
N GLU A 290 12.62 -10.73 5.80
CA GLU A 290 13.20 -10.85 4.45
C GLU A 290 14.46 -11.72 4.46
N PHE A 291 15.25 -11.65 5.52
CA PHE A 291 16.39 -12.55 5.71
C PHE A 291 15.96 -14.03 5.75
N LEU A 292 14.79 -14.35 6.33
CA LEU A 292 14.25 -15.72 6.30
C LEU A 292 13.77 -16.09 4.89
N TRP A 293 13.19 -15.15 4.13
CA TRP A 293 12.85 -15.37 2.72
C TRP A 293 14.09 -15.69 1.87
N GLU A 294 15.16 -14.91 2.02
CA GLU A 294 16.44 -15.13 1.35
C GLU A 294 17.04 -16.50 1.71
N LEU A 295 17.03 -16.86 2.99
CA LEU A 295 17.59 -18.13 3.47
C LEU A 295 16.81 -19.37 2.97
N PHE A 296 15.48 -19.28 2.93
CA PHE A 296 14.62 -20.45 2.74
C PHE A 296 13.98 -20.58 1.36
N VAL A 297 13.86 -19.48 0.61
CA VAL A 297 13.05 -19.44 -0.63
C VAL A 297 13.82 -18.83 -1.79
N TRP A 298 14.28 -17.57 -1.69
CA TRP A 298 14.80 -16.83 -2.83
C TRP A 298 16.26 -17.14 -3.14
N ASN A 299 17.13 -17.04 -2.13
CA ASN A 299 18.57 -17.18 -2.27
C ASN A 299 19.16 -16.30 -3.40
N GLU A 300 18.69 -15.05 -3.50
CA GLU A 300 19.00 -14.12 -4.59
C GLU A 300 20.04 -13.08 -4.16
N ASN A 301 19.82 -12.45 -3.01
CA ASN A 301 20.63 -11.35 -2.49
C ASN A 301 21.60 -11.79 -1.40
N ILE A 302 21.23 -12.79 -0.59
CA ILE A 302 22.01 -13.27 0.56
C ILE A 302 22.06 -14.80 0.57
N ASN A 303 23.23 -15.38 0.26
CA ASN A 303 23.43 -16.83 0.29
C ASN A 303 24.34 -17.25 1.46
N ILE A 304 23.76 -17.91 2.47
CA ILE A 304 24.47 -18.33 3.69
C ILE A 304 24.60 -19.86 3.78
N THR A 305 23.72 -20.60 3.10
CA THR A 305 23.68 -22.06 3.21
C THR A 305 23.51 -22.71 1.85
N ASN A 306 24.16 -23.86 1.66
CA ASN A 306 24.00 -24.67 0.44
C ASN A 306 22.87 -25.71 0.58
N PHE A 307 22.01 -25.61 1.60
CA PHE A 307 20.93 -26.57 1.81
C PHE A 307 19.75 -26.24 0.89
N ASP A 308 19.24 -27.24 0.18
CA ASP A 308 18.08 -27.07 -0.68
C ASP A 308 16.76 -27.21 0.10
N PHE A 309 16.09 -26.09 0.32
CA PHE A 309 14.78 -26.03 0.99
C PHE A 309 13.59 -26.21 0.03
N SER A 310 13.81 -26.51 -1.25
CA SER A 310 12.76 -26.69 -2.27
C SER A 310 11.61 -27.61 -1.82
N SER A 311 11.95 -28.74 -1.19
CA SER A 311 10.98 -29.73 -0.69
C SER A 311 10.10 -29.21 0.46
N TRP A 312 10.52 -28.13 1.14
CA TRP A 312 9.83 -27.53 2.27
C TRP A 312 9.00 -26.29 1.88
N GLN A 313 9.09 -25.83 0.63
CA GLN A 313 8.42 -24.62 0.16
C GLN A 313 6.89 -24.66 0.33
N ILE A 314 6.28 -25.85 0.27
CA ILE A 314 4.84 -26.04 0.53
C ILE A 314 4.40 -25.59 1.94
N LEU A 315 5.33 -25.57 2.89
CA LEU A 315 5.10 -25.04 4.25
C LEU A 315 5.74 -23.66 4.43
N LEU A 316 6.98 -23.47 3.96
CA LEU A 316 7.76 -22.26 4.19
C LEU A 316 7.16 -21.04 3.48
N VAL A 317 6.74 -21.17 2.21
CA VAL A 317 6.17 -20.04 1.47
C VAL A 317 4.86 -19.57 2.11
N PRO A 318 3.86 -20.44 2.35
CA PRO A 318 2.65 -20.02 3.07
C PRO A 318 2.91 -19.44 4.46
N LEU A 319 3.90 -19.96 5.19
CA LEU A 319 4.24 -19.50 6.54
C LEU A 319 4.82 -18.09 6.51
N LEU A 320 5.80 -17.85 5.64
CA LEU A 320 6.47 -16.56 5.51
C LEU A 320 5.52 -15.50 4.94
N THR A 321 4.50 -15.87 4.16
CA THR A 321 3.48 -14.93 3.67
C THR A 321 2.43 -14.56 4.73
N VAL A 322 2.36 -15.23 5.88
CA VAL A 322 1.33 -14.98 6.91
C VAL A 322 1.27 -13.51 7.36
N PRO A 323 2.38 -12.82 7.67
CA PRO A 323 2.34 -11.42 8.09
C PRO A 323 1.68 -10.53 7.04
N GLN A 324 2.16 -10.60 5.80
CA GLN A 324 1.67 -9.83 4.67
C GLN A 324 0.20 -10.12 4.35
N PHE A 325 -0.17 -11.40 4.22
CA PHE A 325 -1.55 -11.77 3.88
C PHE A 325 -2.52 -11.42 5.02
N THR A 326 -2.10 -11.60 6.28
CA THR A 326 -2.90 -11.16 7.43
C THR A 326 -3.10 -9.65 7.41
N HIS A 327 -2.04 -8.87 7.17
CA HIS A 327 -2.12 -7.42 7.09
C HIS A 327 -3.13 -6.97 6.03
N TYR A 328 -3.04 -7.52 4.81
CA TYR A 328 -3.95 -7.19 3.71
C TYR A 328 -5.43 -7.33 4.08
N LEU A 329 -5.77 -8.40 4.79
CA LEU A 329 -7.14 -8.66 5.23
C LEU A 329 -7.51 -7.86 6.49
N LEU A 330 -6.63 -7.80 7.48
CA LEU A 330 -6.89 -7.21 8.80
C LEU A 330 -7.14 -5.71 8.72
N ASP A 331 -6.45 -5.02 7.82
CA ASP A 331 -6.56 -3.58 7.62
C ASP A 331 -7.98 -3.13 7.28
N GLY A 332 -8.71 -3.95 6.53
CA GLY A 332 -10.11 -3.71 6.20
C GLY A 332 -11.06 -3.73 7.42
N PHE A 333 -10.60 -4.19 8.58
CA PHE A 333 -11.39 -4.28 9.81
C PHE A 333 -10.95 -3.31 10.89
N ILE A 334 -9.64 -3.12 11.10
CA ILE A 334 -9.12 -2.36 12.25
C ILE A 334 -9.31 -0.84 12.12
N TRP A 335 -9.51 -0.33 10.90
CA TRP A 335 -9.75 1.09 10.64
C TRP A 335 -11.23 1.48 10.57
N LYS A 336 -12.15 0.51 10.67
CA LYS A 336 -13.58 0.81 10.71
C LYS A 336 -13.94 1.45 12.04
N SER A 337 -14.41 2.71 11.99
CA SER A 337 -15.05 3.34 13.16
C SER A 337 -16.25 2.50 13.58
N LYS A 338 -16.39 2.26 14.88
CA LYS A 338 -17.64 1.71 15.43
C LYS A 338 -18.77 2.68 15.04
N LYS A 339 -19.88 2.12 14.57
CA LYS A 339 -21.12 2.86 14.37
C LYS A 339 -21.73 3.22 15.71
#